data_AF-A0A3M1NR03-F1
#
_entry.id   AF-A0A3M1NR03-F1
#
_cell.length_a   1.000
_cell.length_b   1.000
_cell.length_c   1.000
_cell.angle_alpha   90.00
_cell.angle_beta   90.00
_cell.angle_gamma   90.00
#
_symmetry.space_group_name_H-M   'P 1'
#
loop_
_entity.id
_entity.type
_entity.pdbx_description
1 polymer ?
#
loop_
_entity_poly.entity_id
_entity_poly.type
_entity_poly.pdbx_seq_one_letter_code
_entity_poly.pdbx_strand_id
1 'polypeptide(L)'
;MKKSLINHKEKKEKPSPILKLNRERVLRAFRDLGYAEDYKSPYVTVLRNLDFPFQRVTIPNHSVLSSELIKLYAHDLRLDFQKLMQKILM
;
A
#
# COMPACT_ATOMS: atom_id res chain seq x y z
N MET A 1 44.41 28.38 -10.30
CA MET A 1 43.19 27.89 -9.61
C MET A 1 42.44 26.96 -10.56
N LYS A 2 42.56 25.63 -10.41
CA LYS A 2 41.81 24.65 -11.22
C LYS A 2 40.57 24.23 -10.43
N LYS A 3 39.38 24.60 -10.92
CA LYS A 3 38.09 24.14 -10.38
C LYS A 3 37.87 22.71 -10.85
N SER A 4 37.88 21.75 -9.92
CA SER A 4 37.44 20.38 -10.18
C SER A 4 35.92 20.36 -10.22
N LEU A 5 35.36 20.03 -11.39
CA LEU A 5 33.94 19.73 -11.56
C LEU A 5 33.67 18.37 -10.90
N ILE A 6 33.00 18.39 -9.76
CA ILE A 6 32.51 17.20 -9.07
C ILE A 6 31.37 16.63 -9.94
N ASN A 7 31.70 15.56 -10.64
CA ASN A 7 30.76 14.80 -11.46
C ASN A 7 29.87 13.98 -10.51
N HIS A 8 28.71 14.53 -10.12
CA HIS A 8 27.67 13.76 -9.43
C HIS A 8 27.13 12.71 -10.39
N LYS A 9 27.75 11.53 -10.38
CA LYS A 9 27.13 10.31 -10.94
C LYS A 9 25.87 10.04 -10.12
N GLU A 10 24.73 10.51 -10.61
CA GLU A 10 23.42 10.01 -10.22
C GLU A 10 23.45 8.48 -10.38
N LYS A 11 23.56 7.77 -9.25
CA LYS A 11 23.31 6.34 -9.22
C LYS A 11 21.84 6.17 -9.61
N LYS A 12 21.59 5.77 -10.85
CA LYS A 12 20.30 5.20 -11.24
C LYS A 12 20.13 3.91 -10.44
N GLU A 13 19.54 4.02 -9.26
CA GLU A 13 19.08 2.87 -8.49
C GLU A 13 18.10 2.11 -9.39
N LYS A 14 18.44 0.86 -9.73
CA LYS A 14 17.51 -0.01 -10.43
C LYS A 14 16.27 -0.14 -9.54
N PRO A 15 15.06 0.10 -10.05
CA PRO A 15 13.87 -0.08 -9.25
C PRO A 15 13.86 -1.52 -8.72
N SER A 16 13.78 -1.66 -7.40
CA SER A 16 13.61 -2.96 -6.76
C SER A 16 12.37 -3.65 -7.34
N PRO A 17 12.37 -4.98 -7.49
CA PRO A 17 11.21 -5.68 -8.05
C PRO A 17 9.96 -5.39 -7.20
N ILE A 18 8.91 -4.91 -7.86
CA ILE A 18 7.61 -4.64 -7.24
C ILE A 18 7.05 -5.95 -6.68
N LEU A 19 6.83 -5.99 -5.37
CA LEU A 19 6.23 -7.15 -4.72
C LEU A 19 4.73 -7.20 -5.06
N LYS A 20 4.30 -8.37 -5.53
CA LYS A 20 2.91 -8.67 -5.91
C LYS A 20 2.20 -9.39 -4.76
N LEU A 21 1.10 -8.81 -4.29
CA LEU A 21 0.35 -9.25 -3.10
C LEU A 21 -1.04 -9.74 -3.49
N ASN A 22 -1.49 -10.86 -2.91
CA ASN A 22 -2.82 -11.39 -3.15
C ASN A 22 -3.89 -10.49 -2.49
N ARG A 23 -4.90 -10.06 -3.26
CA ARG A 23 -5.95 -9.14 -2.77
C ARG A 23 -6.72 -9.68 -1.57
N GLU A 24 -7.02 -10.97 -1.50
CA GLU A 24 -7.77 -11.54 -0.36
C GLU A 24 -6.98 -11.45 0.94
N ARG A 25 -5.64 -11.57 0.88
CA ARG A 25 -4.78 -11.33 2.04
C ARG A 25 -4.77 -9.86 2.45
N VAL A 26 -4.78 -8.95 1.49
CA VAL A 26 -4.90 -7.50 1.74
C VAL A 26 -6.22 -7.19 2.45
N LEU A 27 -7.35 -7.69 1.94
CA LEU A 27 -8.65 -7.50 2.57
C LEU A 27 -8.71 -8.09 3.98
N ARG A 28 -8.12 -9.28 4.19
CA ARG A 28 -8.03 -9.88 5.52
C ARG A 28 -7.24 -8.99 6.48
N ALA A 29 -6.09 -8.48 6.06
CA ALA A 29 -5.27 -7.59 6.89
C ALA A 29 -6.03 -6.33 7.30
N PHE A 30 -6.84 -5.74 6.40
CA PHE A 30 -7.70 -4.61 6.74
C PHE A 30 -8.82 -4.99 7.72
N ARG A 31 -9.44 -6.17 7.57
CA ARG A 31 -10.42 -6.67 8.55
C ARG A 31 -9.83 -6.83 9.94
N ASP A 32 -8.61 -7.37 10.03
CA ASP A 32 -7.88 -7.50 11.29
C ASP A 32 -7.48 -6.15 11.92
N LEU A 33 -7.57 -5.07 11.15
CA LEU A 33 -7.35 -3.68 11.60
C LEU A 33 -8.66 -2.93 11.87
N GLY A 34 -9.80 -3.63 11.92
CA GLY A 34 -11.09 -3.02 12.23
C GLY A 34 -11.77 -2.35 11.04
N TYR A 35 -11.44 -2.74 9.80
CA TYR A 35 -12.16 -2.27 8.62
C TYR A 35 -13.22 -3.28 8.17
N ALA A 36 -14.36 -2.78 7.72
CA ALA A 36 -15.45 -3.58 7.14
C ALA A 36 -15.78 -3.12 5.72
N GLU A 37 -16.38 -4.00 4.92
CA GLU A 37 -16.88 -3.65 3.59
C GLU A 37 -18.03 -2.63 3.72
N ASP A 38 -17.88 -1.47 3.05
CA ASP A 38 -18.87 -0.38 3.02
C ASP A 38 -19.59 -0.34 1.67
N TYR A 39 -18.86 -0.66 0.58
CA TYR A 39 -19.39 -0.72 -0.78
C TYR A 39 -18.58 -1.66 -1.64
N LYS A 40 -19.25 -2.32 -2.60
CA LYS A 40 -18.62 -3.23 -3.56
C LYS A 40 -19.19 -3.03 -4.96
N SER A 41 -18.31 -2.95 -5.95
CA SER A 41 -18.63 -2.95 -7.37
C SER A 41 -17.78 -3.99 -8.10
N PRO A 42 -17.95 -4.19 -9.42
CA PRO A 42 -17.03 -5.02 -10.20
C PRO A 42 -15.58 -4.52 -10.16
N TYR A 43 -15.35 -3.22 -10.01
CA TYR A 43 -14.03 -2.60 -10.15
C TYR A 43 -13.32 -2.36 -8.82
N VAL A 44 -14.06 -2.07 -7.75
CA VAL A 44 -13.49 -1.69 -6.47
C VAL A 44 -14.28 -2.27 -5.29
N THR A 45 -13.62 -2.36 -4.15
CA THR A 45 -14.21 -2.59 -2.83
C THR A 45 -13.78 -1.45 -1.93
N VAL A 46 -14.74 -0.77 -1.32
CA VAL A 46 -14.51 0.29 -0.35
C VAL A 46 -14.61 -0.32 1.04
N LEU A 47 -13.58 -0.13 1.85
CA LEU A 47 -13.58 -0.52 3.25
C LEU A 47 -13.68 0.72 4.12
N ARG A 48 -14.47 0.64 5.19
CA ARG A 48 -14.65 1.70 6.20
C ARG A 48 -14.07 1.24 7.53
N ASN A 49 -13.32 2.12 8.18
CA ASN A 49 -12.86 1.88 9.54
C ASN A 49 -14.05 1.92 10.51
N LEU A 50 -14.21 0.90 11.35
CA LEU A 50 -15.30 0.79 12.32
C LEU A 50 -15.14 1.75 13.50
N ASP A 51 -13.91 2.05 13.90
CA ASP A 51 -13.61 2.97 15.01
C ASP A 51 -13.66 4.44 14.56
N PHE A 52 -13.43 4.71 13.27
CA PHE A 52 -13.48 6.05 12.69
C PHE A 52 -14.17 6.06 11.32
N PRO A 53 -15.51 6.14 11.27
CA PRO A 53 -16.31 5.92 10.06
C PRO A 53 -16.01 6.81 8.85
N PHE A 54 -15.34 7.95 9.05
CA PHE A 54 -14.95 8.86 7.97
C PHE A 54 -13.67 8.42 7.25
N GLN A 55 -12.87 7.53 7.84
CA GLN A 55 -11.69 6.96 7.21
C GLN A 55 -12.09 5.73 6.37
N ARG A 56 -11.83 5.82 5.06
CA ARG A 56 -12.15 4.79 4.08
C ARG A 56 -10.94 4.51 3.19
N VAL A 57 -10.89 3.30 2.65
CA VAL A 57 -9.91 2.91 1.63
C VAL A 57 -10.59 2.22 0.47
N THR A 58 -10.23 2.62 -0.74
CA THR A 58 -10.75 2.04 -1.98
C THR A 58 -9.72 1.09 -2.57
N ILE A 59 -10.04 -0.20 -2.57
CA ILE A 59 -9.17 -1.27 -3.04
C ILE A 59 -9.68 -1.77 -4.39
N PRO A 60 -8.86 -1.76 -5.46
CA PRO A 60 -9.28 -2.27 -6.76
C PRO A 60 -9.45 -3.79 -6.72
N ASN A 61 -10.40 -4.29 -7.50
CA ASN A 61 -10.73 -5.71 -7.59
C ASN A 61 -9.83 -6.46 -8.59
N HIS A 62 -8.51 -6.24 -8.48
CA HIS A 62 -7.52 -7.06 -9.15
C HIS A 62 -7.07 -8.19 -8.23
N SER A 63 -6.79 -9.37 -8.78
CA SER A 63 -6.32 -10.52 -7.98
C SER A 63 -5.00 -10.25 -7.26
N VAL A 64 -4.19 -9.34 -7.82
CA VAL A 64 -2.87 -8.96 -7.35
C VAL A 64 -2.76 -7.44 -7.23
N LEU A 65 -2.18 -6.99 -6.12
CA LEU A 65 -1.87 -5.58 -5.82
C LEU A 65 -0.37 -5.39 -5.64
N SER A 66 0.16 -4.21 -5.96
CA SER A 66 1.58 -3.91 -5.76
C SER A 66 1.87 -3.44 -4.33
N SER A 67 3.08 -3.70 -3.84
CA SER A 67 3.56 -3.17 -2.56
C SER A 67 3.52 -1.65 -2.47
N GLU A 68 3.72 -0.96 -3.60
CA GLU A 68 3.69 0.51 -3.67
C GLU A 68 2.28 1.01 -3.42
N LEU A 69 1.25 0.33 -3.94
CA LEU A 69 -0.14 0.68 -3.68
C LEU A 69 -0.49 0.49 -2.19
N ILE A 70 -0.01 -0.60 -1.57
CA ILE A 70 -0.19 -0.82 -0.14
C ILE A 70 0.54 0.25 0.69
N LYS A 71 1.71 0.70 0.25
CA LYS A 71 2.45 1.79 0.88
C LYS A 71 1.68 3.10 0.83
N LEU A 72 1.01 3.41 -0.29
CA LEU A 72 0.13 4.56 -0.42
C LEU A 72 -1.07 4.47 0.54
N TYR A 73 -1.74 3.32 0.61
CA TYR A 73 -2.82 3.11 1.58
C TYR A 73 -2.35 3.29 3.02
N ALA A 74 -1.20 2.73 3.39
CA ALA A 74 -0.66 2.89 4.72
C ALA A 74 -0.39 4.36 5.06
N HIS A 75 0.18 5.10 4.11
CA HIS A 75 0.42 6.54 4.26
C HIS A 75 -0.88 7.32 4.48
N ASP A 76 -1.87 7.15 3.59
CA ASP A 76 -3.12 7.92 3.62
C ASP A 76 -3.97 7.62 4.87
N LEU A 77 -3.90 6.39 5.35
CA LEU A 77 -4.61 5.93 6.54
C LEU A 77 -3.82 6.12 7.84
N ARG A 78 -2.60 6.67 7.77
CA ARG A 78 -1.67 6.80 8.90
C ARG A 78 -1.40 5.47 9.64
N LEU A 79 -1.30 4.38 8.87
CA LEU A 79 -0.96 3.05 9.36
C LEU A 79 0.55 2.81 9.27
N ASP A 80 1.07 1.97 10.16
CA ASP A 80 2.43 1.46 10.07
C ASP A 80 2.53 0.47 8.90
N PHE A 81 3.29 0.84 7.86
CA PHE A 81 3.46 0.03 6.65
C PHE A 81 4.07 -1.34 6.94
N GLN A 82 5.05 -1.43 7.85
CA GLN A 82 5.70 -2.71 8.17
C GLN A 82 4.72 -3.66 8.87
N LYS A 83 3.93 -3.16 9.81
CA LYS A 83 2.89 -3.96 10.49
C LYS A 83 1.79 -4.40 9.53
N LEU A 84 1.36 -3.52 8.62
CA LEU A 84 0.39 -3.87 7.59
C LEU A 84 0.93 -4.96 6.67
N MET A 85 2.18 -4.83 6.21
CA MET A 85 2.83 -5.84 5.37
C MET A 85 2.98 -7.19 6.08
N GLN A 86 3.33 -7.20 7.36
CA GLN A 86 3.37 -8.44 8.15
C GLN A 86 2.02 -9.16 8.15
N LYS A 87 0.92 -8.44 8.40
CA LYS A 87 -0.44 -9.02 8.36
C LYS A 87 -0.84 -9.57 6.99
N ILE A 88 -0.35 -8.97 5.90
CA ILE A 88 -0.65 -9.43 4.53
C ILE A 88 0.14 -10.70 4.18
N LEU A 89 1.35 -10.86 4.72
CA LEU A 89 2.25 -11.95 4.37
C LEU A 89 2.02 -13.23 5.20
N MET A 90 1.45 -13.10 6.41
CA MET A 90 0.97 -14.20 7.24
C MET A 90 -0.25 -14.90 6.62
#